data_AF-A0A1F9PDE7-F1
#
_entry.id   AF-A0A1F9PDE7-F1
#
_cell.length_a   1.000
_cell.length_b   1.000
_cell.length_c   1.000
_cell.angle_alpha   90.00
_cell.angle_beta   90.00
_cell.angle_gamma   90.00
#
_symmetry.space_group_name_H-M   'P 1'
#
loop_
_entity.id
_entity.type
_entity.pdbx_description
1 polymer ?
#
loop_
_entity_poly.entity_id
_entity_poly.type
_entity_poly.pdbx_seq_one_letter_code
_entity_poly.pdbx_strand_id
1 'polypeptide(L)'
;STRLGLTFEQLKIYYDARGLTLNSAFMQNLELLTPGGKPNYAAYLLADENGVSVQVAKYRGISRDDLIENQDYGRCCLVRALKEVLSRMDVENTIYTRIGKMEREERPMIDPRALREAAVNAVVHNDYSNGASPKFEFFKDRLEITSSGGLPYGVELDDFFGGYSSPRNKEIMRVFRDLELVEQLGSGVPRILEKYDRSVFKIFPNFLRVVFHYAKPFGGEAQVEAQVEAQVELASWQVDILKACSLKEKSGRELLTALGYSGRTGNFKKRLQHLLGQGLLEMTLPEKPRSRFQQYRLTDKGRNLLKHLNKEI
;
A
#
# COMPACT_ATOMS: atom_id res chain seq x y z
N SER A 1 -30.64 -21.52 -3.97
CA SER A 1 -30.18 -20.30 -4.67
C SER A 1 -30.92 -19.10 -4.09
N THR A 2 -30.25 -18.32 -3.24
CA THR A 2 -30.79 -17.28 -2.34
C THR A 2 -31.07 -15.92 -3.01
N ARG A 3 -31.06 -15.83 -4.34
CA ARG A 3 -31.11 -14.54 -5.09
C ARG A 3 -32.52 -14.05 -5.48
N LEU A 4 -33.59 -14.69 -5.02
CA LEU A 4 -34.96 -14.40 -5.47
C LEU A 4 -35.71 -13.36 -4.61
N GLY A 5 -35.12 -12.85 -3.53
CA GLY A 5 -35.73 -11.88 -2.63
C GLY A 5 -34.81 -10.73 -2.23
N LEU A 6 -34.05 -10.18 -3.18
CA LEU A 6 -33.18 -9.03 -2.91
C LEU A 6 -34.00 -7.76 -2.64
N THR A 7 -33.67 -7.05 -1.57
CA THR A 7 -34.20 -5.72 -1.27
C THR A 7 -33.11 -4.67 -1.45
N PHE A 8 -33.49 -3.40 -1.64
CA PHE A 8 -32.58 -2.31 -2.01
C PHE A 8 -32.88 -1.00 -1.27
N GLU A 9 -33.45 -1.07 -0.06
CA GLU A 9 -33.87 0.11 0.69
C GLU A 9 -32.69 1.03 1.03
N GLN A 10 -31.53 0.47 1.39
CA GLN A 10 -30.31 1.25 1.65
C GLN A 10 -29.85 1.99 0.40
N LEU A 11 -29.90 1.32 -0.76
CA LEU A 11 -29.50 1.93 -2.02
C LEU A 11 -30.44 3.08 -2.40
N LYS A 12 -31.76 2.89 -2.24
CA LYS A 12 -32.76 3.95 -2.46
C LYS A 12 -32.49 5.17 -1.57
N ILE A 13 -32.26 4.95 -0.27
CA ILE A 13 -31.92 6.04 0.68
C ILE A 13 -30.69 6.83 0.20
N TYR A 14 -29.65 6.15 -0.30
CA TYR A 14 -28.46 6.84 -0.78
C TYR A 14 -28.68 7.63 -2.06
N TYR A 15 -29.49 7.12 -2.98
CA TYR A 15 -29.88 7.85 -4.19
C TYR A 15 -30.76 9.05 -3.84
N ASP A 16 -31.77 8.87 -2.98
CA ASP A 16 -32.69 9.94 -2.59
C ASP A 16 -31.94 11.07 -1.87
N ALA A 17 -30.93 10.74 -1.06
CA ALA A 17 -30.05 11.73 -0.43
C ALA A 17 -29.22 12.56 -1.44
N ARG A 18 -29.11 12.11 -2.69
CA ARG A 18 -28.51 12.85 -3.82
C ARG A 18 -29.55 13.52 -4.73
N GLY A 19 -30.82 13.50 -4.36
CA GLY A 19 -31.91 13.99 -5.20
C GLY A 19 -32.17 13.11 -6.43
N LEU A 20 -31.70 11.86 -6.42
CA LEU A 20 -31.93 10.88 -7.47
C LEU A 20 -32.95 9.85 -6.95
N THR A 21 -34.02 9.58 -7.69
CA THR A 21 -35.04 8.61 -7.24
C THR A 21 -34.96 7.32 -8.05
N LEU A 22 -34.75 6.19 -7.37
CA LEU A 22 -34.82 4.88 -7.99
C LEU A 22 -36.28 4.45 -8.17
N ASN A 23 -36.77 4.53 -9.40
CA ASN A 23 -38.11 4.09 -9.77
C ASN A 23 -38.22 2.56 -9.91
N SER A 24 -39.40 2.03 -10.27
CA SER A 24 -39.61 0.57 -10.44
C SER A 24 -38.73 -0.07 -11.53
N ALA A 25 -38.24 0.70 -12.50
CA ALA A 25 -37.37 0.22 -13.58
C ALA A 25 -35.86 0.37 -13.26
N PHE A 26 -35.49 0.78 -12.03
CA PHE A 26 -34.11 1.13 -11.70
C PHE A 26 -33.11 -0.01 -11.97
N MET A 27 -33.48 -1.27 -11.69
CA MET A 27 -32.60 -2.41 -11.94
C MET A 27 -32.28 -2.58 -13.42
N GLN A 28 -33.24 -2.30 -14.31
CA GLN A 28 -32.99 -2.32 -15.75
C GLN A 28 -32.13 -1.12 -16.15
N ASN A 29 -32.47 0.07 -15.64
CA ASN A 29 -31.75 1.31 -15.97
C ASN A 29 -30.28 1.26 -15.55
N LEU A 30 -29.97 0.64 -14.40
CA LEU A 30 -28.62 0.46 -13.86
C LEU A 30 -27.95 -0.84 -14.33
N GLU A 31 -28.56 -1.58 -15.28
CA GLU A 31 -28.01 -2.83 -15.83
C GLU A 31 -27.77 -3.92 -14.77
N LEU A 32 -28.57 -3.92 -13.70
CA LEU A 32 -28.50 -4.88 -12.59
C LEU A 32 -29.22 -6.20 -12.91
N LEU A 33 -29.73 -6.38 -14.14
CA LEU A 33 -30.42 -7.59 -14.58
C LEU A 33 -29.59 -8.32 -15.64
N THR A 34 -29.58 -9.64 -15.55
CA THR A 34 -29.13 -10.54 -16.63
C THR A 34 -30.07 -10.44 -17.83
N PRO A 35 -29.66 -10.91 -19.03
CA PRO A 35 -30.55 -10.95 -20.20
C PRO A 35 -31.86 -11.73 -19.96
N GLY A 36 -31.87 -12.68 -19.03
CA GLY A 36 -33.07 -13.41 -18.61
C GLY A 36 -33.91 -12.70 -17.54
N GLY A 37 -33.67 -11.42 -17.25
CA GLY A 37 -34.43 -10.61 -16.30
C GLY A 37 -34.17 -10.88 -14.82
N LYS A 38 -33.24 -11.77 -14.49
CA LYS A 38 -32.87 -12.07 -13.09
C LYS A 38 -31.79 -11.11 -12.58
N PRO A 39 -31.77 -10.74 -11.29
CA PRO A 39 -30.70 -9.94 -10.71
C PRO A 39 -29.31 -10.53 -10.99
N ASN A 40 -28.39 -9.70 -11.48
CA ASN A 40 -26.99 -10.08 -11.70
C ASN A 40 -26.17 -10.00 -10.40
N TYR A 41 -24.86 -10.23 -10.48
CA TYR A 41 -24.02 -10.23 -9.28
C TYR A 41 -23.79 -8.82 -8.71
N ALA A 42 -23.77 -7.77 -9.54
CA ALA A 42 -23.73 -6.39 -9.04
C ALA A 42 -24.99 -6.06 -8.23
N ALA A 43 -26.17 -6.51 -8.69
CA ALA A 43 -27.42 -6.39 -7.96
C ALA A 43 -27.34 -7.08 -6.59
N TYR A 44 -26.75 -8.29 -6.54
CA TYR A 44 -26.52 -8.98 -5.29
C TYR A 44 -25.59 -8.22 -4.34
N LEU A 45 -24.52 -7.60 -4.84
CA LEU A 45 -23.60 -6.79 -4.03
C LEU A 45 -24.24 -5.49 -3.52
N LEU A 46 -25.18 -4.92 -4.29
CA LEU A 46 -25.87 -3.68 -3.97
C LEU A 46 -27.17 -3.88 -3.16
N ALA A 47 -27.59 -5.13 -2.94
CA ALA A 47 -28.75 -5.46 -2.13
C ALA A 47 -28.51 -5.16 -0.64
N ASP A 48 -29.59 -4.98 0.13
CA ASP A 48 -29.53 -4.69 1.56
C ASP A 48 -28.81 -5.76 2.38
N GLU A 49 -28.86 -7.01 1.89
CA GLU A 49 -28.17 -8.17 2.44
C GLU A 49 -27.43 -8.93 1.33
N ASN A 50 -26.18 -9.28 1.61
CA ASN A 50 -25.37 -10.15 0.75
C ASN A 50 -24.40 -10.98 1.60
N GLY A 51 -23.55 -11.78 0.95
CA GLY A 51 -22.60 -12.68 1.61
C GLY A 51 -21.17 -12.16 1.66
N VAL A 52 -20.89 -10.97 1.13
CA VAL A 52 -19.53 -10.43 1.05
C VAL A 52 -19.16 -9.80 2.39
N SER A 53 -18.14 -10.35 3.04
CA SER A 53 -17.60 -9.85 4.30
C SER A 53 -16.57 -8.75 4.02
N VAL A 54 -16.69 -7.56 4.59
CA VAL A 54 -15.71 -6.47 4.41
C VAL A 54 -15.05 -6.21 5.75
N GLN A 55 -13.84 -6.72 5.91
CA GLN A 55 -13.17 -6.75 7.21
C GLN A 55 -12.24 -5.56 7.43
N VAL A 56 -12.38 -4.93 8.60
CA VAL A 56 -11.39 -4.04 9.18
C VAL A 56 -10.76 -4.76 10.37
N ALA A 57 -9.45 -4.96 10.30
CA ALA A 57 -8.69 -5.62 11.34
C ALA A 57 -7.64 -4.67 11.92
N LYS A 58 -7.34 -4.79 13.21
CA LYS A 58 -6.27 -4.06 13.89
C LYS A 58 -5.36 -5.02 14.60
N TYR A 59 -4.06 -4.88 14.35
CA TYR A 59 -3.01 -5.67 14.95
C TYR A 59 -2.19 -4.82 15.93
N ARG A 60 -1.72 -5.44 17.01
CA ARG A 60 -0.90 -4.75 18.03
C ARG A 60 0.47 -4.35 17.50
N GLY A 61 1.06 -5.24 16.72
CA GLY A 61 2.42 -5.13 16.21
C GLY A 61 2.47 -4.69 14.75
N ILE A 62 3.61 -4.99 14.14
CA ILE A 62 3.86 -4.79 12.71
C ILE A 62 3.55 -6.05 11.89
N SER A 63 3.35 -7.18 12.56
CA SER A 63 2.99 -8.49 12.00
C SER A 63 1.50 -8.80 12.25
N ARG A 64 1.03 -9.89 11.65
CA ARG A 64 -0.37 -10.35 11.74
C ARG A 64 -0.62 -11.33 12.90
N ASP A 65 0.29 -11.40 13.86
CA ASP A 65 0.29 -12.45 14.88
C ASP A 65 -0.62 -12.12 16.08
N ASP A 66 -0.76 -10.83 16.41
CA ASP A 66 -1.53 -10.35 17.56
C ASP A 66 -2.69 -9.45 17.09
N LEU A 67 -3.82 -10.08 16.77
CA LEU A 67 -5.07 -9.44 16.36
C LEU A 67 -5.78 -8.86 17.59
N ILE A 68 -5.95 -7.54 17.62
CA ILE A 68 -6.65 -6.82 18.69
C ILE A 68 -8.14 -6.70 18.38
N GLU A 69 -8.47 -6.39 17.12
CA GLU A 69 -9.83 -6.09 16.71
C GLU A 69 -10.07 -6.63 15.31
N ASN A 70 -11.25 -7.20 15.08
CA ASN A 70 -11.71 -7.57 13.75
C ASN A 70 -13.21 -7.31 13.68
N GLN A 71 -13.60 -6.37 12.83
CA GLN A 71 -14.98 -6.00 12.61
C GLN A 71 -15.36 -6.19 11.13
N ASP A 72 -16.55 -6.73 10.92
CA ASP A 72 -17.12 -6.91 9.59
C ASP A 72 -18.16 -5.84 9.31
N TYR A 73 -17.91 -5.05 8.26
CA TYR A 73 -18.80 -4.00 7.75
C TYR A 73 -19.56 -4.45 6.49
N GLY A 74 -19.35 -5.70 6.05
CA GLY A 74 -20.00 -6.28 4.90
C GLY A 74 -21.38 -6.86 5.23
N ARG A 75 -21.78 -7.85 4.43
CA ARG A 75 -23.09 -8.51 4.46
C ARG A 75 -24.28 -7.56 4.32
N CYS A 76 -24.03 -6.36 3.81
CA CYS A 76 -25.02 -5.34 3.51
C CYS A 76 -24.73 -4.70 2.16
N CYS A 77 -25.52 -3.69 1.78
CA CYS A 77 -25.28 -2.93 0.55
C CYS A 77 -23.83 -2.45 0.48
N LEU A 78 -23.15 -2.72 -0.64
CA LEU A 78 -21.73 -2.39 -0.79
C LEU A 78 -21.42 -0.89 -0.57
N VAL A 79 -22.37 -0.01 -0.91
CA VAL A 79 -22.26 1.43 -0.66
C VAL A 79 -22.23 1.74 0.85
N ARG A 80 -23.08 1.06 1.62
CA ARG A 80 -23.11 1.17 3.07
C ARG A 80 -21.81 0.66 3.68
N ALA A 81 -21.37 -0.53 3.26
CA ALA A 81 -20.12 -1.13 3.72
C ALA A 81 -18.93 -0.17 3.53
N LEU A 82 -18.79 0.44 2.35
CA LEU A 82 -17.74 1.45 2.12
C LEU A 82 -17.88 2.64 3.07
N LYS A 83 -19.08 3.20 3.24
CA LYS A 83 -19.29 4.39 4.09
C LYS A 83 -18.96 4.11 5.56
N GLU A 84 -19.32 2.94 6.07
CA GLU A 84 -19.00 2.54 7.44
C GLU A 84 -17.50 2.28 7.61
N VAL A 85 -16.84 1.65 6.61
CA VAL A 85 -15.38 1.50 6.58
C VAL A 85 -14.68 2.87 6.58
N LEU A 86 -15.09 3.80 5.73
CA LEU A 86 -14.52 5.16 5.69
C LEU A 86 -14.66 5.85 7.05
N SER A 87 -15.85 5.77 7.67
CA SER A 87 -16.09 6.34 9.00
C SER A 87 -15.17 5.70 10.05
N ARG A 88 -14.96 4.38 10.00
CA ARG A 88 -14.04 3.68 10.90
C ARG A 88 -12.59 4.09 10.67
N MET A 89 -12.20 4.26 9.41
CA MET A 89 -10.85 4.70 9.03
C MET A 89 -10.58 6.13 9.48
N ASP A 90 -11.57 7.02 9.41
CA ASP A 90 -11.45 8.39 9.93
C ASP A 90 -11.23 8.41 11.45
N VAL A 91 -11.92 7.53 12.19
CA VAL A 91 -11.69 7.36 13.64
C VAL A 91 -10.29 6.83 13.94
N GLU A 92 -9.78 5.87 13.15
CA GLU A 92 -8.41 5.35 13.33
C GLU A 92 -7.33 6.34 12.89
N ASN A 93 -7.61 7.20 11.91
CA ASN A 93 -6.67 8.19 11.37
C ASN A 93 -6.47 9.38 12.33
N THR A 94 -5.94 9.05 13.51
CA THR A 94 -5.69 9.96 14.63
C THR A 94 -4.92 11.19 14.17
N ILE A 95 -5.30 12.35 14.69
CA ILE A 95 -4.68 13.63 14.37
C ILE A 95 -3.68 13.97 15.47
N TYR A 96 -2.40 14.04 15.12
CA TYR A 96 -1.43 14.69 15.98
C TYR A 96 -1.76 16.18 16.05
N THR A 97 -1.78 16.74 17.25
CA THR A 97 -2.04 18.16 17.47
C THR A 97 -0.84 18.79 18.16
N ARG A 98 -0.35 19.92 17.65
CA ARG A 98 0.65 20.76 18.32
C ARG A 98 0.07 22.16 18.51
N ILE A 99 0.12 22.67 19.74
CA ILE A 99 -0.21 24.06 20.04
C ILE A 99 1.08 24.88 19.92
N GLY A 100 1.20 25.65 18.83
CA GLY A 100 2.29 26.60 18.63
C GLY A 100 2.03 27.94 19.35
N LYS A 101 2.97 28.88 19.25
CA LYS A 101 2.83 30.23 19.83
C LYS A 101 1.77 31.11 19.13
N MET A 102 1.37 30.75 17.90
CA MET A 102 0.44 31.54 17.08
C MET A 102 -0.75 30.71 16.56
N GLU A 103 -0.55 29.43 16.18
CA GLU A 103 -1.63 28.60 15.62
C GLU A 103 -1.54 27.13 16.09
N ARG A 104 -2.68 26.43 16.01
CA ARG A 104 -2.81 24.99 16.22
C ARG A 104 -2.49 24.26 14.92
N GLU A 105 -1.47 23.40 14.95
CA GLU A 105 -1.12 22.54 13.82
C GLU A 105 -1.70 21.15 14.04
N GLU A 106 -2.42 20.64 13.04
CA GLU A 106 -3.01 19.30 13.02
C GLU A 106 -2.38 18.49 11.89
N ARG A 107 -1.93 17.27 12.21
CA ARG A 107 -1.38 16.33 11.24
C ARG A 107 -2.05 14.96 11.38
N PRO A 108 -2.91 14.54 10.45
CA PRO A 108 -3.43 13.18 10.45
C PRO A 108 -2.29 12.19 10.16
N MET A 109 -2.44 10.94 10.61
CA MET A 109 -1.46 9.89 10.33
C MET A 109 -1.35 9.57 8.83
N ILE A 110 -2.45 9.70 8.09
CA ILE A 110 -2.54 9.48 6.64
C ILE A 110 -3.30 10.68 6.03
N ASP A 111 -2.90 11.15 4.85
CA ASP A 111 -3.66 12.18 4.13
C ASP A 111 -5.11 11.69 3.90
N PRO A 112 -6.13 12.40 4.40
CA PRO A 112 -7.52 11.92 4.35
C PRO A 112 -8.04 11.71 2.92
N ARG A 113 -7.54 12.49 1.95
CA ARG A 113 -7.97 12.37 0.55
C ARG A 113 -7.39 11.10 -0.06
N ALA A 114 -6.10 10.84 0.16
CA ALA A 114 -5.47 9.59 -0.29
C ALA A 114 -6.08 8.35 0.39
N LEU A 115 -6.39 8.45 1.69
CA LEU A 115 -7.03 7.38 2.46
C LEU A 115 -8.40 7.01 1.88
N ARG A 116 -9.25 8.01 1.66
CA ARG A 116 -10.57 7.84 1.05
C ARG A 116 -10.45 7.22 -0.34
N GLU A 117 -9.54 7.74 -1.16
CA GLU A 117 -9.35 7.31 -2.54
C GLU A 117 -8.90 5.84 -2.62
N ALA A 118 -7.96 5.42 -1.78
CA ALA A 118 -7.52 4.04 -1.73
C ALA A 118 -8.63 3.09 -1.28
N ALA A 119 -9.44 3.48 -0.30
CA ALA A 119 -10.57 2.67 0.17
C ALA A 119 -11.67 2.52 -0.88
N VAL A 120 -12.04 3.63 -1.54
CA VAL A 120 -13.02 3.62 -2.64
C VAL A 120 -12.53 2.75 -3.79
N ASN A 121 -11.27 2.91 -4.21
CA ASN A 121 -10.69 2.11 -5.29
C ASN A 121 -10.64 0.62 -4.92
N ALA A 122 -10.29 0.30 -3.67
CA ALA A 122 -10.31 -1.07 -3.19
C ALA A 122 -11.71 -1.70 -3.22
N VAL A 123 -12.78 -0.93 -3.01
CA VAL A 123 -14.16 -1.46 -3.10
C VAL A 123 -14.64 -1.55 -4.55
N VAL A 124 -14.44 -0.51 -5.36
CA VAL A 124 -15.00 -0.42 -6.72
C VAL A 124 -14.27 -1.33 -7.71
N HIS A 125 -12.95 -1.47 -7.57
CA HIS A 125 -12.13 -2.24 -8.50
C HIS A 125 -11.84 -3.69 -8.05
N ASN A 126 -12.33 -4.11 -6.88
CA ASN A 126 -12.11 -5.46 -6.38
C ASN A 126 -12.78 -6.52 -7.27
N ASP A 127 -12.06 -7.62 -7.47
CA ASP A 127 -12.60 -8.82 -8.10
C ASP A 127 -13.41 -9.65 -7.09
N TYR A 128 -14.73 -9.52 -7.17
CA TYR A 128 -15.69 -10.24 -6.31
C TYR A 128 -16.09 -11.62 -6.86
N SER A 129 -15.53 -12.08 -7.99
CA SER A 129 -15.96 -13.33 -8.66
C SER A 129 -15.92 -14.58 -7.76
N ASN A 130 -14.97 -14.63 -6.82
CA ASN A 130 -14.77 -15.73 -5.87
C ASN A 130 -15.24 -15.40 -4.45
N GLY A 131 -16.07 -14.36 -4.27
CA GLY A 131 -16.50 -13.90 -2.95
C GLY A 131 -15.41 -13.20 -2.13
N ALA A 132 -14.25 -12.94 -2.74
CA ALA A 132 -13.17 -12.16 -2.14
C ALA A 132 -13.58 -10.69 -2.02
N SER A 133 -13.17 -10.06 -0.93
CA SER A 133 -13.49 -8.70 -0.57
C SER A 133 -12.24 -7.92 -0.21
N PRO A 134 -12.31 -6.58 -0.26
CA PRO A 134 -11.23 -5.77 0.23
C PRO A 134 -11.05 -5.95 1.74
N LYS A 135 -9.79 -5.94 2.18
CA LYS A 135 -9.37 -5.99 3.58
C LYS A 135 -8.66 -4.71 3.97
N PHE A 136 -8.96 -4.22 5.17
CA PHE A 136 -8.39 -3.00 5.73
C PHE A 136 -7.68 -3.38 7.03
N GLU A 137 -6.36 -3.35 7.04
CA GLU A 137 -5.55 -3.88 8.14
C GLU A 137 -4.68 -2.77 8.74
N PHE A 138 -5.03 -2.36 9.95
CA PHE A 138 -4.26 -1.41 10.75
C PHE A 138 -3.18 -2.15 11.53
N PHE A 139 -1.93 -1.71 11.40
CA PHE A 139 -0.78 -2.17 12.17
C PHE A 139 -0.26 -1.04 13.04
N LYS A 140 0.74 -1.31 13.86
CA LYS A 140 1.38 -0.27 14.70
C LYS A 140 1.94 0.91 13.89
N ASP A 141 2.42 0.67 12.68
CA ASP A 141 3.21 1.63 11.90
C ASP A 141 2.59 2.00 10.54
N ARG A 142 1.52 1.30 10.12
CA ARG A 142 0.94 1.46 8.79
C ARG A 142 -0.49 0.93 8.69
N LEU A 143 -1.19 1.38 7.66
CA LEU A 143 -2.42 0.78 7.16
C LEU A 143 -2.13 0.03 5.85
N GLU A 144 -2.62 -1.21 5.74
CA GLU A 144 -2.66 -1.95 4.48
C GLU A 144 -4.12 -2.08 3.98
N ILE A 145 -4.38 -1.64 2.75
CA ILE A 145 -5.66 -1.85 2.07
C ILE A 145 -5.42 -2.82 0.92
N THR A 146 -5.99 -4.02 1.01
CA THR A 146 -5.80 -5.09 0.01
C THR A 146 -7.09 -5.37 -0.73
N SER A 147 -7.08 -5.29 -2.06
CA SER A 147 -8.19 -5.70 -2.93
C SER A 147 -7.81 -6.92 -3.78
N SER A 148 -8.78 -7.79 -4.02
CA SER A 148 -8.66 -8.95 -4.92
C SER A 148 -8.58 -8.50 -6.38
N GLY A 149 -7.79 -9.23 -7.18
CA GLY A 149 -7.50 -8.93 -8.58
C GLY A 149 -6.25 -8.05 -8.75
N GLY A 150 -5.41 -8.39 -9.74
CA GLY A 150 -4.29 -7.55 -10.16
C GLY A 150 -4.72 -6.41 -11.08
N LEU A 151 -3.83 -5.96 -11.96
CA LEU A 151 -4.22 -5.03 -13.03
C LEU A 151 -5.19 -5.71 -14.03
N PRO A 152 -6.17 -4.99 -14.59
CA PRO A 152 -7.00 -5.53 -15.67
C PRO A 152 -6.16 -5.92 -16.89
N TYR A 153 -6.68 -6.87 -17.69
CA TYR A 153 -5.98 -7.30 -18.91
C TYR A 153 -5.76 -6.10 -19.84
N GLY A 154 -4.52 -5.93 -20.31
CA GLY A 154 -4.12 -4.84 -21.19
C GLY A 154 -3.90 -3.49 -20.51
N VAL A 155 -3.94 -3.42 -19.17
CA VAL A 155 -3.55 -2.22 -18.42
C VAL A 155 -2.10 -2.35 -17.98
N GLU A 156 -1.25 -1.47 -18.48
CA GLU A 156 0.15 -1.42 -18.08
C GLU A 156 0.33 -0.60 -16.80
N LEU A 157 1.51 -0.74 -16.19
CA LEU A 157 1.82 -0.08 -14.92
C LEU A 157 1.79 1.46 -15.03
N ASP A 158 2.30 1.99 -16.14
CA ASP A 158 2.31 3.44 -16.37
C ASP A 158 0.91 3.99 -16.68
N ASP A 159 0.04 3.19 -17.32
CA ASP A 159 -1.38 3.57 -17.49
C ASP A 159 -2.07 3.69 -16.12
N PHE A 160 -1.86 2.69 -15.25
CA PHE A 160 -2.38 2.70 -13.89
C PHE A 160 -1.95 3.96 -13.11
N PHE A 161 -0.64 4.26 -13.13
CA PHE A 161 -0.13 5.46 -12.44
C PHE A 161 -0.48 6.77 -13.15
N GLY A 162 -0.76 6.73 -14.46
CA GLY A 162 -1.28 7.83 -15.24
C GLY A 162 -2.76 8.13 -15.00
N GLY A 163 -3.44 7.33 -14.17
CA GLY A 163 -4.85 7.51 -13.84
C GLY A 163 -5.81 6.78 -14.79
N TYR A 164 -5.31 5.91 -15.66
CA TYR A 164 -6.18 5.08 -16.49
C TYR A 164 -7.02 4.14 -15.63
N SER A 165 -8.34 4.25 -15.77
CA SER A 165 -9.31 3.48 -15.00
C SER A 165 -10.09 2.54 -15.92
N SER A 166 -9.95 1.24 -15.68
CA SER A 166 -10.72 0.18 -16.33
C SER A 166 -11.46 -0.63 -15.25
N PRO A 167 -12.72 -0.26 -14.91
CA PRO A 167 -13.48 -0.95 -13.89
C PRO A 167 -13.86 -2.37 -14.32
N ARG A 168 -13.66 -3.33 -13.40
CA ARG A 168 -14.07 -4.74 -13.60
C ARG A 168 -15.59 -4.89 -13.61
N ASN A 169 -16.28 -4.08 -12.82
CA ASN A 169 -17.73 -4.09 -12.67
C ASN A 169 -18.26 -2.68 -13.00
N LYS A 170 -18.85 -2.54 -14.19
CA LYS A 170 -19.28 -1.23 -14.72
C LYS A 170 -20.51 -0.71 -14.01
N GLU A 171 -21.36 -1.62 -13.55
CA GLU A 171 -22.59 -1.36 -12.81
C GLU A 171 -22.28 -0.81 -11.42
N ILE A 172 -21.33 -1.42 -10.69
CA ILE A 172 -20.84 -0.88 -9.41
C ILE A 172 -20.20 0.50 -9.63
N MET A 173 -19.30 0.63 -10.61
CA MET A 173 -18.68 1.91 -10.94
C MET A 173 -19.72 2.99 -11.25
N ARG A 174 -20.79 2.65 -11.99
CA ARG A 174 -21.90 3.56 -12.30
C ARG A 174 -22.63 3.99 -11.04
N VAL A 175 -23.03 3.06 -10.18
CA VAL A 175 -23.70 3.40 -8.91
C VAL A 175 -22.84 4.31 -8.04
N PHE A 176 -21.55 4.02 -7.90
CA PHE A 176 -20.67 4.84 -7.07
C PHE A 176 -20.45 6.23 -7.68
N ARG A 177 -20.52 6.37 -9.01
CA ARG A 177 -20.46 7.66 -9.71
C ARG A 177 -21.72 8.47 -9.49
N ASP A 178 -22.90 7.85 -9.66
CA ASP A 178 -24.20 8.50 -9.42
C ASP A 178 -24.28 9.03 -7.98
N LEU A 179 -23.62 8.34 -7.04
CA LEU A 179 -23.51 8.74 -5.64
C LEU A 179 -22.31 9.64 -5.32
N GLU A 180 -21.57 10.13 -6.32
CA GLU A 180 -20.36 10.97 -6.20
C GLU A 180 -19.31 10.41 -5.22
N LEU A 181 -19.19 9.09 -5.14
CA LEU A 181 -18.16 8.42 -4.35
C LEU A 181 -16.85 8.30 -5.12
N VAL A 182 -16.94 8.24 -6.46
CA VAL A 182 -15.81 8.21 -7.41
C VAL A 182 -15.90 9.36 -8.41
N GLU A 183 -14.75 9.85 -8.86
CA GLU A 183 -14.64 10.86 -9.92
C GLU A 183 -14.40 10.23 -11.30
N GLN A 184 -14.84 10.90 -12.36
CA GLN A 184 -14.81 10.38 -13.74
C GLN A 184 -13.48 10.59 -14.47
N LEU A 185 -12.56 11.40 -13.92
CA LEU A 185 -11.39 11.91 -14.65
C LEU A 185 -10.10 11.11 -14.41
N GLY A 186 -10.17 9.91 -13.82
CA GLY A 186 -8.96 9.13 -13.54
C GLY A 186 -8.04 9.77 -12.49
N SER A 187 -8.57 10.73 -11.72
CA SER A 187 -7.83 11.50 -10.71
C SER A 187 -7.44 10.68 -9.48
N GLY A 188 -7.98 9.48 -9.31
CA GLY A 188 -7.86 8.72 -8.07
C GLY A 188 -6.43 8.30 -7.72
N VAL A 189 -5.78 7.52 -8.58
CA VAL A 189 -4.37 7.15 -8.38
C VAL A 189 -3.46 8.38 -8.34
N PRO A 190 -3.56 9.36 -9.28
CA PRO A 190 -2.81 10.61 -9.21
C PRO A 190 -2.95 11.37 -7.88
N ARG A 191 -4.15 11.42 -7.28
CA ARG A 191 -4.40 12.08 -5.99
C ARG A 191 -3.65 11.42 -4.83
N ILE A 192 -3.52 10.09 -4.86
CA ILE A 192 -2.66 9.39 -3.90
C ILE A 192 -1.20 9.77 -4.15
N LEU A 193 -0.78 9.81 -5.42
CA LEU A 193 0.60 10.13 -5.82
C LEU A 193 1.02 11.58 -5.56
N GLU A 194 0.08 12.52 -5.41
CA GLU A 194 0.36 13.89 -4.97
C GLU A 194 0.98 13.95 -3.57
N LYS A 195 0.71 12.94 -2.73
CA LYS A 195 1.15 12.89 -1.33
C LYS A 195 2.11 11.75 -1.05
N TYR A 196 2.07 10.71 -1.85
CA TYR A 196 2.80 9.46 -1.62
C TYR A 196 3.58 9.03 -2.86
N ASP A 197 4.72 8.39 -2.66
CA ASP A 197 5.47 7.78 -3.75
C ASP A 197 4.74 6.52 -4.31
N ARG A 198 5.04 6.15 -5.57
CA ARG A 198 4.51 4.93 -6.23
C ARG A 198 4.71 3.67 -5.38
N SER A 199 5.72 3.62 -4.52
CA SER A 199 6.02 2.48 -3.63
C SER A 199 4.92 2.14 -2.62
N VAL A 200 3.93 3.03 -2.37
CA VAL A 200 2.75 2.67 -1.58
C VAL A 200 1.90 1.60 -2.26
N PHE A 201 1.96 1.49 -3.59
CA PHE A 201 1.27 0.46 -4.35
C PHE A 201 2.13 -0.80 -4.46
N LYS A 202 1.62 -1.91 -3.93
CA LYS A 202 2.15 -3.27 -4.11
C LYS A 202 1.20 -4.03 -5.03
N ILE A 203 1.61 -4.17 -6.29
CA ILE A 203 0.78 -4.78 -7.34
C ILE A 203 1.27 -6.21 -7.57
N PHE A 204 0.35 -7.17 -7.43
CA PHE A 204 0.59 -8.59 -7.67
C PHE A 204 -0.37 -9.09 -8.76
N PRO A 205 -0.10 -10.26 -9.36
CA PRO A 205 -0.97 -10.81 -10.41
C PRO A 205 -2.42 -10.99 -9.99
N ASN A 206 -2.66 -11.32 -8.72
CA ASN A 206 -3.97 -11.71 -8.20
C ASN A 206 -4.52 -10.75 -7.12
N PHE A 207 -3.77 -9.73 -6.70
CA PHE A 207 -4.25 -8.73 -5.75
C PHE A 207 -3.45 -7.44 -5.87
N LEU A 208 -4.04 -6.35 -5.39
CA LEU A 208 -3.37 -5.06 -5.23
C LEU A 208 -3.43 -4.68 -3.76
N ARG A 209 -2.34 -4.12 -3.24
CA ARG A 209 -2.27 -3.61 -1.88
C ARG A 209 -1.71 -2.20 -1.85
N VAL A 210 -2.42 -1.29 -1.19
CA VAL A 210 -1.95 0.06 -0.87
C VAL A 210 -1.45 0.07 0.57
N VAL A 211 -0.23 0.56 0.81
CA VAL A 211 0.42 0.59 2.11
C VAL A 211 0.74 2.03 2.49
N PHE A 212 0.01 2.55 3.48
CA PHE A 212 0.25 3.88 4.04
C PHE A 212 1.00 3.76 5.37
N HIS A 213 2.28 4.12 5.39
CA HIS A 213 3.00 4.30 6.65
C HIS A 213 2.51 5.57 7.35
N TYR A 214 2.33 5.49 8.67
CA TYR A 214 1.82 6.61 9.44
C TYR A 214 2.85 7.74 9.49
N ALA A 215 2.34 8.97 9.36
CA ALA A 215 3.11 10.16 9.67
C ALA A 215 3.62 10.08 11.11
N LYS A 216 4.83 10.59 11.34
CA LYS A 216 5.42 10.64 12.68
C LYS A 216 4.66 11.68 13.54
N PRO A 217 4.69 11.59 14.87
CA PRO A 217 4.28 12.69 15.72
C PRO A 217 5.16 13.93 15.50
N PHE A 218 4.65 15.12 15.83
CA PHE A 218 5.47 16.34 15.86
C PHE A 218 6.67 16.15 16.81
N GLY A 219 7.87 16.54 16.38
CA GLY A 219 9.11 16.39 17.16
C GLY A 219 9.76 14.99 17.07
N GLY A 220 9.10 14.00 16.46
CA GLY A 220 9.69 12.69 16.18
C GLY A 220 10.69 12.70 15.00
N GLU A 221 10.72 13.77 14.20
CA GLU A 221 11.63 13.88 13.04
C GLU A 221 13.10 13.86 13.47
N ALA A 222 13.45 14.52 14.58
CA ALA A 222 14.80 14.51 15.13
C ALA A 222 15.21 13.17 15.77
N GLN A 223 14.24 12.36 16.23
CA GLN A 223 14.52 11.03 16.78
C GLN A 223 14.59 9.95 15.70
N VAL A 224 13.87 10.11 14.59
CA VAL A 224 13.84 9.08 13.55
C VAL A 224 14.95 9.24 12.52
N GLU A 225 15.53 10.42 12.28
CA GLU A 225 16.82 10.49 11.57
C GLU A 225 17.91 9.66 12.29
N ALA A 226 17.84 9.56 13.62
CA ALA A 226 18.70 8.69 14.41
C ALA A 226 18.27 7.21 14.46
N GLN A 227 17.02 6.86 14.09
CA GLN A 227 16.50 5.48 14.09
C GLN A 227 16.34 4.84 12.69
N VAL A 228 16.29 5.61 11.59
CA VAL A 228 16.34 5.03 10.22
C VAL A 228 17.72 4.37 9.96
N GLU A 229 18.71 4.60 10.81
CA GLU A 229 20.00 3.91 10.75
C GLU A 229 19.97 2.43 11.19
N ALA A 230 18.88 1.89 11.75
CA ALA A 230 18.88 0.52 12.26
C ALA A 230 17.55 -0.23 12.05
N GLN A 231 17.34 -0.77 10.85
CA GLN A 231 16.81 -2.13 10.58
C GLN A 231 16.83 -2.37 9.06
N VAL A 232 18.04 -2.48 8.51
CA VAL A 232 18.22 -3.10 7.19
C VAL A 232 18.64 -4.53 7.47
N GLU A 233 17.75 -5.50 7.24
CA GLU A 233 18.16 -6.90 7.11
C GLU A 233 19.11 -7.00 5.92
N LEU A 234 20.41 -7.03 6.20
CA LEU A 234 21.44 -7.19 5.18
C LEU A 234 21.50 -8.66 4.77
N ALA A 235 21.55 -8.91 3.46
CA ALA A 235 21.86 -10.25 2.96
C ALA A 235 23.25 -10.69 3.44
N SER A 236 23.46 -11.99 3.64
CA SER A 236 24.73 -12.57 4.15
C SER A 236 25.97 -11.99 3.47
N TRP A 237 25.96 -11.89 2.13
CA TRP A 237 27.09 -11.38 1.37
C TRP A 237 27.41 -9.90 1.65
N GLN A 238 26.43 -9.09 2.05
CA GLN A 238 26.65 -7.70 2.44
C GLN A 238 27.40 -7.66 3.76
N VAL A 239 26.97 -8.46 4.73
CA VAL A 239 27.65 -8.60 6.03
C VAL A 239 29.09 -9.06 5.85
N ASP A 240 29.34 -10.03 4.97
CA ASP A 240 30.68 -10.57 4.71
C ASP A 240 31.64 -9.51 4.13
N ILE A 241 31.18 -8.69 3.18
CA ILE A 241 31.99 -7.59 2.63
C ILE A 241 32.28 -6.54 3.70
N LEU A 242 31.28 -6.14 4.49
CA LEU A 242 31.46 -5.14 5.55
C LEU A 242 32.43 -5.66 6.63
N LYS A 243 32.32 -6.92 7.03
CA LYS A 243 33.27 -7.59 7.94
C LYS A 243 34.68 -7.61 7.36
N ALA A 244 34.84 -7.93 6.06
CA ALA A 244 36.15 -7.95 5.41
C ALA A 244 36.85 -6.57 5.40
N CYS A 245 36.07 -5.48 5.29
CA CYS A 245 36.55 -4.10 5.33
C CYS A 245 36.63 -3.49 6.75
N SER A 246 36.29 -4.24 7.80
CA SER A 246 36.16 -3.71 9.17
C SER A 246 37.49 -3.30 9.80
N LEU A 247 38.56 -4.05 9.51
CA LEU A 247 39.89 -3.84 10.09
C LEU A 247 40.81 -3.01 9.20
N LYS A 248 40.69 -3.16 7.87
CA LYS A 248 41.50 -2.45 6.90
C LYS A 248 40.81 -2.37 5.54
N GLU A 249 41.24 -1.41 4.75
CA GLU A 249 40.85 -1.31 3.33
C GLU A 249 41.26 -2.56 2.54
N LYS A 250 40.39 -2.97 1.62
CA LYS A 250 40.52 -4.21 0.87
C LYS A 250 40.49 -3.95 -0.62
N SER A 251 41.38 -4.61 -1.34
CA SER A 251 41.30 -4.67 -2.79
C SER A 251 40.07 -5.48 -3.23
N GLY A 252 39.60 -5.26 -4.45
CA GLY A 252 38.51 -6.06 -5.02
C GLY A 252 38.82 -7.56 -5.07
N ARG A 253 40.11 -7.95 -5.13
CA ARG A 253 40.53 -9.36 -5.08
C ARG A 253 40.38 -9.95 -3.67
N GLU A 254 40.80 -9.21 -2.65
CA GLU A 254 40.62 -9.67 -1.26
C GLU A 254 39.15 -9.79 -0.87
N LEU A 255 38.29 -8.89 -1.36
CA LEU A 255 36.84 -8.97 -1.15
C LEU A 255 36.20 -10.18 -1.86
N LEU A 256 36.69 -10.55 -3.03
CA LEU A 256 36.25 -11.78 -3.71
C LEU A 256 36.62 -13.03 -2.91
N THR A 257 37.85 -13.07 -2.38
CA THR A 257 38.31 -14.15 -1.51
C THR A 257 37.47 -14.25 -0.24
N ALA A 258 37.13 -13.11 0.37
CA ALA A 258 36.29 -13.06 1.57
C ALA A 258 34.86 -13.63 1.34
N LEU A 259 34.38 -13.59 0.09
CA LEU A 259 33.09 -14.14 -0.31
C LEU A 259 33.16 -15.59 -0.83
N GLY A 260 34.33 -16.24 -0.76
CA GLY A 260 34.52 -17.61 -1.21
C GLY A 260 34.58 -17.80 -2.73
N TYR A 261 34.78 -16.73 -3.52
CA TYR A 261 34.87 -16.84 -4.98
C TYR A 261 36.31 -17.04 -5.47
N SER A 262 36.48 -17.98 -6.40
CA SER A 262 37.77 -18.29 -7.06
C SER A 262 38.15 -17.32 -8.19
N GLY A 263 37.20 -16.48 -8.66
CA GLY A 263 37.43 -15.54 -9.76
C GLY A 263 36.40 -14.39 -9.82
N ARG A 264 36.72 -13.34 -10.59
CA ARG A 264 35.82 -12.18 -10.80
C ARG A 264 34.59 -12.61 -11.59
N THR A 265 33.41 -12.53 -10.99
CA THR A 265 32.12 -12.75 -11.68
C THR A 265 31.41 -11.41 -11.93
N GLY A 266 30.55 -11.33 -12.96
CA GLY A 266 29.75 -10.12 -13.22
C GLY A 266 28.87 -9.70 -12.03
N ASN A 267 28.49 -10.68 -11.19
CA ASN A 267 27.70 -10.46 -9.98
C ASN A 267 28.48 -9.73 -8.89
N PHE A 268 29.79 -9.93 -8.77
CA PHE A 268 30.60 -9.24 -7.77
C PHE A 268 30.67 -7.72 -8.02
N LYS A 269 30.78 -7.30 -9.29
CA LYS A 269 30.78 -5.88 -9.65
C LYS A 269 29.47 -5.20 -9.25
N LYS A 270 28.34 -5.85 -9.51
CA LYS A 270 27.00 -5.35 -9.13
C LYS A 270 26.86 -5.21 -7.61
N ARG A 271 27.32 -6.22 -6.86
CA ARG A 271 27.32 -6.21 -5.38
C ARG A 271 28.13 -5.05 -4.79
N LEU A 272 29.30 -4.80 -5.36
CA LEU A 272 30.16 -3.70 -4.88
C LEU A 272 29.57 -2.33 -5.22
N GLN A 273 29.03 -2.17 -6.43
CA GLN A 273 28.32 -0.95 -6.82
C GLN A 273 27.09 -0.69 -5.94
N HIS A 274 26.37 -1.74 -5.54
CA HIS A 274 25.23 -1.62 -4.64
C HIS A 274 25.63 -1.05 -3.27
N LEU A 275 26.69 -1.58 -2.64
CA LEU A 275 27.17 -1.08 -1.34
C LEU A 275 27.76 0.33 -1.41
N LEU A 276 28.41 0.67 -2.52
CA LEU A 276 28.86 2.04 -2.80
C LEU A 276 27.67 3.00 -2.95
N GLY A 277 26.63 2.60 -3.69
CA GLY A 277 25.42 3.39 -3.89
C GLY A 277 24.60 3.60 -2.61
N GLN A 278 24.66 2.66 -1.66
CA GLN A 278 24.07 2.80 -0.33
C GLN A 278 24.90 3.65 0.63
N GLY A 279 26.12 4.05 0.21
CA GLY A 279 27.06 4.79 1.04
C GLY A 279 27.62 3.98 2.20
N LEU A 280 27.65 2.65 2.11
CA LEU A 280 28.22 1.76 3.13
C LEU A 280 29.72 1.52 2.93
N LEU A 281 30.18 1.65 1.69
CA LEU A 281 31.58 1.61 1.28
C LEU A 281 31.94 2.88 0.51
N GLU A 282 33.24 3.17 0.47
CA GLU A 282 33.82 4.18 -0.41
C GLU A 282 35.11 3.67 -1.07
N MET A 283 35.44 4.27 -2.22
CA MET A 283 36.70 4.02 -2.93
C MET A 283 37.82 4.87 -2.32
N THR A 284 39.01 4.30 -2.16
CA THR A 284 40.18 5.06 -1.71
C THR A 284 40.72 6.00 -2.81
N LEU A 285 40.44 5.69 -4.08
CA LEU A 285 40.81 6.49 -5.25
C LEU A 285 39.57 6.82 -6.10
N PRO A 286 38.67 7.73 -5.66
CA PRO A 286 37.42 8.02 -6.36
C PRO A 286 37.65 8.60 -7.77
N GLU A 287 38.65 9.45 -7.94
CA GLU A 287 39.03 10.06 -9.22
C GLU A 287 39.63 9.05 -10.23
N LYS A 288 40.05 7.88 -9.75
CA LYS A 288 40.66 6.82 -10.58
C LYS A 288 39.99 5.46 -10.29
N PRO A 289 38.70 5.29 -10.62
CA PRO A 289 37.91 4.12 -10.23
C PRO A 289 38.43 2.81 -10.83
N ARG A 290 39.19 2.88 -11.93
CA ARG A 290 39.82 1.74 -12.61
C ARG A 290 41.28 1.51 -12.21
N SER A 291 41.80 2.22 -11.21
CA SER A 291 43.19 2.05 -10.74
C SER A 291 43.46 0.62 -10.29
N ARG A 292 44.63 0.08 -10.65
CA ARG A 292 45.10 -1.22 -10.14
C ARG A 292 45.34 -1.22 -8.62
N PHE A 293 45.48 -0.04 -8.03
CA PHE A 293 45.65 0.18 -6.60
C PHE A 293 44.34 0.54 -5.88
N GLN A 294 43.19 0.42 -6.55
CA GLN A 294 41.91 0.73 -5.93
C GLN A 294 41.62 -0.21 -4.76
N GLN A 295 41.24 0.38 -3.63
CA GLN A 295 40.77 -0.34 -2.44
C GLN A 295 39.44 0.24 -1.98
N TYR A 296 38.75 -0.52 -1.14
CA TYR A 296 37.44 -0.19 -0.60
C TYR A 296 37.52 -0.21 0.92
N ARG A 297 36.95 0.83 1.55
CA ARG A 297 36.87 0.95 3.01
C ARG A 297 35.45 1.32 3.43
N LEU A 298 35.13 1.03 4.69
CA LEU A 298 33.85 1.42 5.26
C LEU A 298 33.77 2.95 5.37
N THR A 299 32.58 3.48 5.11
CA THR A 299 32.18 4.83 5.52
C THR A 299 31.80 4.83 7.01
N ASP A 300 31.52 5.99 7.59
CA ASP A 300 30.96 6.07 8.95
C ASP A 300 29.62 5.35 9.07
N LYS A 301 28.77 5.49 8.05
CA LYS A 301 27.51 4.75 7.92
C LYS A 301 27.73 3.23 7.90
N GLY A 302 28.69 2.74 7.12
CA GLY A 302 29.05 1.31 7.07
C GLY A 302 29.61 0.78 8.39
N ARG A 303 30.43 1.59 9.09
CA ARG A 303 30.97 1.25 10.43
C ARG A 303 29.88 1.16 11.49
N ASN A 304 28.95 2.12 11.50
CA ASN A 304 27.85 2.14 12.47
C ASN A 304 26.93 0.93 12.26
N LEU A 305 26.55 0.65 11.00
CA LEU A 305 25.74 -0.52 10.67
C LEU A 305 26.38 -1.84 11.12
N LEU A 306 27.69 -2.02 10.89
CA LEU A 306 28.39 -3.23 11.31
C LEU A 306 28.48 -3.36 12.85
N LYS A 307 28.63 -2.24 13.58
CA LYS A 307 28.61 -2.24 15.06
C LYS A 307 27.25 -2.64 15.61
N HIS A 308 26.16 -2.26 14.95
CA HIS A 308 24.81 -2.67 15.35
C HIS A 308 24.59 -4.17 15.12
N LEU A 309 25.01 -4.71 13.96
CA LEU A 309 24.90 -6.14 13.66
C LEU A 309 25.67 -7.05 14.63
N ASN A 310 26.83 -6.61 15.14
CA ASN A 310 27.62 -7.39 16.10
C ASN A 310 27.10 -7.29 17.56
N LYS A 311 26.11 -6.43 17.85
CA LYS A 311 25.48 -6.33 19.18
C LYS A 311 24.27 -7.26 19.35
N GLU A 312 23.78 -7.86 18.27
CA GLU A 312 22.62 -8.77 18.26
C GLU A 312 23.02 -10.26 18.14
N ILE A 313 24.30 -10.60 18.34
CA ILE A 313 24.82 -11.98 18.39
C ILE A 313 25.32 -12.30 19.80
#